data_AF-A0A7W5C3T9-F1
#
_entry.id   AF-A0A7W5C3T9-F1
#
_cell.length_a   1.000
_cell.length_b   1.000
_cell.length_c   1.000
_cell.angle_alpha   90.00
_cell.angle_beta   90.00
_cell.angle_gamma   90.00
#
_symmetry.space_group_name_H-M   'P 1'
#
loop_
_entity.id
_entity.type
_entity.pdbx_description
1 polymer ?
#
loop_
_entity_poly.entity_id
_entity_poly.type
_entity_poly.pdbx_seq_one_letter_code
_entity_poly.pdbx_strand_id
1 'polypeptide(L)'
;MIKLSAERKRQLDYTGITEQDLKTLAVNKPIFQKIVDEVVDRFYDSVGQQPNLVSIIAKYSTIDRLKETQRWYYMSLTDGVIDQAYIDNRITIGAVHSRIGLTTDWYLGAYMTYLDISTNVLQQVLPGNWQEVVHALTKLFNLDSQFVLEAYNQHEQHKIQELADNRSVMLTTVTSAVQELASLMFELDEGAQSIAATAISTSQSQDKTHTLLGELREELDGITEMGTLIRGLSDQTHLLGLNAAIEAARAGENGRGFEVVANEVRKLAASSRNALEGIQSKLEEIDKKLSAVRHESELTSVEARNQAARSQELASFVHMVDKVTKDLQQLNQS
;
A
#
# COMPACT_ATOMS: atom_id res chain seq x y z
N MET A 1 -55.47 12.87 -22.46
CA MET A 1 -54.90 12.39 -23.74
C MET A 1 -53.63 11.62 -23.44
N ILE A 2 -53.51 10.39 -23.95
CA ILE A 2 -52.36 9.51 -23.70
C ILE A 2 -51.47 9.49 -24.95
N LYS A 3 -50.18 9.82 -24.80
CA LYS A 3 -49.20 9.83 -25.90
C LYS A 3 -47.91 9.15 -25.45
N LEU A 4 -47.86 7.82 -25.58
CA LEU A 4 -46.80 6.98 -25.01
C LEU A 4 -46.26 5.98 -26.02
N SER A 5 -45.05 5.48 -25.78
CA SER A 5 -44.50 4.33 -26.50
C SER A 5 -45.36 3.07 -26.31
N ALA A 6 -45.23 2.07 -27.19
CA ALA A 6 -46.01 0.84 -27.10
C ALA A 6 -45.80 0.08 -25.77
N GLU A 7 -44.60 0.14 -25.21
CA GLU A 7 -44.28 -0.44 -23.90
C GLU A 7 -44.95 0.33 -22.76
N ARG A 8 -44.79 1.65 -22.72
CA ARG A 8 -45.41 2.50 -21.70
C ARG A 8 -46.93 2.47 -21.75
N LYS A 9 -47.50 2.34 -22.95
CA LYS A 9 -48.94 2.13 -23.11
C LYS A 9 -49.40 0.82 -22.49
N ARG A 10 -48.69 -0.30 -22.70
CA ARG A 10 -49.01 -1.59 -22.05
C ARG A 10 -48.95 -1.51 -20.53
N GLN A 11 -47.95 -0.82 -19.98
CA GLN A 11 -47.86 -0.57 -18.54
C GLN A 11 -49.07 0.22 -18.04
N LEU A 12 -49.43 1.31 -18.73
CA LEU A 12 -50.58 2.13 -18.38
C LEU A 12 -51.90 1.33 -18.47
N ASP A 13 -52.07 0.54 -19.53
CA ASP A 13 -53.25 -0.31 -19.73
C ASP A 13 -53.41 -1.31 -18.55
N TYR A 14 -52.30 -1.86 -18.01
CA TYR A 14 -52.32 -2.74 -16.85
C TYR A 14 -52.79 -2.04 -15.56
N THR A 15 -52.48 -0.76 -15.39
CA THR A 15 -52.96 0.03 -14.22
C THR A 15 -54.46 0.32 -14.27
N GLY A 16 -55.12 0.11 -15.42
CA GLY A 16 -56.53 0.42 -15.61
C GLY A 16 -56.83 1.92 -15.65
N ILE A 17 -55.82 2.78 -15.89
CA ILE A 17 -56.02 4.21 -16.15
C ILE A 17 -56.60 4.38 -17.55
N THR A 18 -57.77 5.00 -17.61
CA THR A 18 -58.50 5.26 -18.84
C THR A 18 -58.51 6.75 -19.17
N GLU A 19 -58.88 7.10 -20.41
CA GLU A 19 -59.12 8.51 -20.77
C GLU A 19 -60.24 9.14 -19.93
N GLN A 20 -61.19 8.33 -19.44
CA GLN A 20 -62.26 8.82 -18.57
C GLN A 20 -61.73 9.20 -17.17
N ASP A 21 -60.76 8.46 -16.62
CA ASP A 21 -60.09 8.84 -15.37
C ASP A 21 -59.38 10.21 -15.52
N LEU A 22 -58.64 10.39 -16.63
CA LEU A 22 -57.95 11.64 -16.94
C LEU A 22 -58.92 12.81 -17.14
N LYS A 23 -60.04 12.57 -17.84
CA LYS A 23 -61.09 13.58 -18.02
C LYS A 23 -61.76 13.94 -16.69
N THR A 24 -61.98 12.96 -15.82
CA THR A 24 -62.58 13.17 -14.49
C THR A 24 -61.70 14.10 -13.65
N LEU A 25 -60.39 13.89 -13.64
CA LEU A 25 -59.45 14.78 -12.95
C LEU A 25 -59.38 16.17 -13.60
N ALA A 26 -59.34 16.24 -14.94
CA ALA A 26 -59.26 17.51 -15.66
C ALA A 26 -60.49 18.40 -15.46
N VAL A 27 -61.70 17.84 -15.49
CA VAL A 27 -62.96 18.59 -15.26
C VAL A 27 -63.02 19.12 -13.82
N ASN A 28 -62.46 18.39 -12.86
CA ASN A 28 -62.43 18.79 -11.46
C ASN A 28 -61.24 19.69 -11.09
N LYS A 29 -60.37 20.08 -12.04
CA LYS A 29 -59.23 20.98 -11.80
C LYS A 29 -59.57 22.26 -11.01
N PRO A 30 -60.72 22.96 -11.24
CA PRO A 30 -61.10 24.12 -10.44
C PRO A 30 -61.37 23.79 -8.95
N ILE A 31 -61.79 22.56 -8.64
CA ILE A 31 -61.94 22.10 -7.25
C ILE A 31 -60.56 21.87 -6.64
N PHE A 32 -59.64 21.21 -7.36
CA PHE A 32 -58.26 21.02 -6.91
C PHE A 32 -57.56 22.35 -6.63
N GLN A 33 -57.79 23.36 -7.46
CA GLN A 33 -57.26 24.72 -7.24
C GLN A 33 -57.76 25.36 -5.94
N LYS A 34 -58.99 25.04 -5.49
CA LYS A 34 -59.54 25.55 -4.22
C LYS A 34 -58.98 24.84 -2.99
N ILE A 35 -58.54 23.60 -3.13
CA ILE A 35 -58.14 22.75 -2.00
C ILE A 35 -56.63 22.53 -1.89
N VAL A 36 -55.86 22.88 -2.94
CA VAL A 36 -54.42 22.59 -3.01
C VAL A 36 -53.63 23.15 -1.84
N ASP A 37 -53.96 24.36 -1.37
CA ASP A 37 -53.28 24.97 -0.22
C ASP A 37 -53.51 24.17 1.06
N GLU A 38 -54.77 23.82 1.37
CA GLU A 38 -55.10 23.01 2.55
C GLU A 38 -54.43 21.63 2.49
N VAL A 39 -54.48 20.98 1.33
CA VAL A 39 -53.91 19.63 1.15
C VAL A 39 -52.40 19.65 1.36
N VAL A 40 -51.70 20.60 0.74
CA VAL A 40 -50.24 20.72 0.84
C VAL A 40 -49.81 21.15 2.24
N ASP A 41 -50.54 22.06 2.89
CA ASP A 41 -50.23 22.49 4.26
C ASP A 41 -50.35 21.31 5.24
N ARG A 42 -51.46 20.56 5.19
CA ARG A 42 -51.66 19.37 6.03
C ARG A 42 -50.64 18.26 5.75
N PHE A 43 -50.20 18.12 4.50
CA PHE A 43 -49.13 17.19 4.15
C PHE A 43 -47.83 17.56 4.87
N TYR A 44 -47.43 18.83 4.82
CA TYR A 44 -46.21 19.28 5.49
C TYR A 44 -46.33 19.32 7.02
N ASP A 45 -47.54 19.50 7.57
CA ASP A 45 -47.78 19.32 9.01
C ASP A 45 -47.49 17.87 9.43
N SER A 46 -47.85 16.90 8.60
CA SER A 46 -47.58 15.48 8.83
C SER A 46 -46.10 15.14 8.67
N VAL A 47 -45.45 15.66 7.62
CA VAL A 47 -43.99 15.51 7.41
C VAL A 47 -43.19 16.18 8.54
N GLY A 48 -43.65 17.32 9.03
CA GLY A 48 -43.03 18.07 10.13
C GLY A 48 -42.99 17.32 11.46
N GLN A 49 -43.84 16.31 11.63
CA GLN A 49 -43.84 15.44 12.81
C GLN A 49 -42.76 14.35 12.76
N GLN A 50 -42.07 14.18 11.62
CA GLN A 50 -41.06 13.13 11.43
C GLN A 50 -39.65 13.76 11.46
N PRO A 51 -38.88 13.60 12.57
CA PRO A 51 -37.61 14.29 12.74
C PRO A 51 -36.58 13.99 11.64
N ASN A 52 -36.57 12.75 11.14
CA ASN A 52 -35.70 12.33 10.05
C ASN A 52 -36.03 13.04 8.72
N LEU A 53 -37.32 13.22 8.40
CA LEU A 53 -37.74 13.93 7.18
C LEU A 53 -37.45 15.42 7.30
N VAL A 54 -37.71 16.01 8.46
CA VAL A 54 -37.36 17.41 8.76
C VAL A 54 -35.86 17.64 8.60
N SER A 55 -35.01 16.71 9.08
CA SER A 55 -33.56 16.80 8.91
C SER A 55 -33.13 16.75 7.44
N ILE A 56 -33.77 15.92 6.60
CA ILE A 56 -33.48 15.87 5.16
C ILE A 56 -33.88 17.20 4.51
N ILE A 57 -35.07 17.73 4.84
CA ILE A 57 -35.54 19.01 4.30
C ILE A 57 -34.57 20.12 4.67
N ALA A 58 -34.23 20.26 5.95
CA ALA A 58 -33.33 21.33 6.44
C ALA A 58 -31.95 21.30 5.76
N LYS A 59 -31.49 20.13 5.29
CA LYS A 59 -30.22 19.99 4.58
C LYS A 59 -30.27 20.47 3.12
N TYR A 60 -31.41 20.36 2.45
CA TYR A 60 -31.51 20.56 1.00
C TYR A 60 -32.48 21.66 0.57
N SER A 61 -33.40 22.11 1.43
CA SER A 61 -34.44 23.09 1.12
C SER A 61 -35.10 23.69 2.38
N THR A 62 -36.26 24.32 2.22
CA THR A 62 -37.16 24.77 3.30
C THR A 62 -38.58 24.29 3.03
N ILE A 63 -39.40 24.15 4.08
CA ILE A 63 -40.80 23.74 3.93
C ILE A 63 -41.55 24.71 3.01
N ASP A 64 -41.41 26.03 3.18
CA ASP A 64 -42.13 27.02 2.37
C ASP A 64 -41.82 26.88 0.88
N ARG A 65 -40.55 26.70 0.53
CA ARG A 65 -40.14 26.47 -0.86
C ARG A 65 -40.69 25.16 -1.41
N LEU A 66 -40.67 24.10 -0.59
CA LEU A 66 -41.16 22.80 -1.02
C LEU A 66 -42.69 22.74 -1.13
N LYS A 67 -43.42 23.55 -0.34
CA LYS A 67 -44.87 23.74 -0.48
C LYS A 67 -45.19 24.24 -1.89
N GLU A 68 -44.49 25.24 -2.41
CA GLU A 68 -44.71 25.72 -3.80
C GLU A 68 -44.54 24.61 -4.84
N THR A 69 -43.46 23.83 -4.74
CA THR A 69 -43.23 22.72 -5.67
C THR A 69 -44.28 21.62 -5.52
N GLN A 70 -44.77 21.37 -4.32
CA GLN A 70 -45.82 20.38 -4.09
C GLN A 70 -47.21 20.84 -4.54
N ARG A 71 -47.51 22.14 -4.47
CA ARG A 71 -48.74 22.69 -5.07
C ARG A 71 -48.73 22.47 -6.57
N TRP A 72 -47.61 22.78 -7.22
CA TRP A 72 -47.44 22.50 -8.65
C TRP A 72 -47.60 21.01 -8.96
N TYR A 73 -46.94 20.13 -8.20
CA TYR A 73 -47.05 18.68 -8.38
C TYR A 73 -48.49 18.20 -8.26
N TYR A 74 -49.19 18.56 -7.17
CA TYR A 74 -50.57 18.16 -6.92
C TYR A 74 -51.52 18.64 -8.03
N MET A 75 -51.35 19.89 -8.49
CA MET A 75 -52.15 20.42 -9.59
C MET A 75 -51.87 19.72 -10.92
N SER A 76 -50.63 19.28 -11.16
CA SER A 76 -50.27 18.59 -12.41
C SER A 76 -50.98 17.24 -12.59
N LEU A 77 -51.46 16.61 -11.51
CA LEU A 77 -52.29 15.39 -11.56
C LEU A 77 -53.65 15.64 -12.25
N THR A 78 -54.06 16.91 -12.35
CA THR A 78 -55.33 17.31 -12.97
C THR A 78 -55.19 17.82 -14.41
N ASP A 79 -54.01 17.71 -15.01
CA ASP A 79 -53.81 18.18 -16.39
C ASP A 79 -54.48 17.28 -17.45
N GLY A 80 -54.85 16.05 -17.06
CA GLY A 80 -55.57 15.12 -17.92
C GLY A 80 -54.72 14.57 -19.07
N VAL A 81 -53.39 14.68 -18.99
CA VAL A 81 -52.44 14.23 -20.01
C VAL A 81 -51.38 13.35 -19.36
N ILE A 82 -51.12 12.21 -19.99
CA ILE A 82 -49.97 11.34 -19.68
C ILE A 82 -49.20 11.15 -20.99
N ASP A 83 -48.08 11.87 -21.10
CA ASP A 83 -47.15 11.81 -22.22
C ASP A 83 -45.72 11.56 -21.72
N GLN A 84 -44.74 11.53 -22.63
CA GLN A 84 -43.35 11.30 -22.25
C GLN A 84 -42.83 12.39 -21.30
N ALA A 85 -43.23 13.66 -21.49
CA ALA A 85 -42.80 14.76 -20.63
C ALA A 85 -43.34 14.62 -19.20
N TYR A 86 -44.57 14.12 -19.04
CA TYR A 86 -45.11 13.74 -17.72
C TYR A 86 -44.21 12.70 -17.04
N ILE A 87 -43.89 11.61 -17.75
CA ILE A 87 -43.08 10.50 -17.22
C ILE A 87 -41.67 10.98 -16.83
N ASP A 88 -40.98 11.68 -17.74
CA ASP A 88 -39.62 12.16 -17.52
C ASP A 88 -39.53 13.05 -16.29
N ASN A 89 -40.55 13.88 -16.06
CA ASN A 89 -40.64 14.72 -14.87
C ASN A 89 -40.78 13.89 -13.59
N ARG A 90 -41.64 12.87 -13.57
CA ARG A 90 -41.79 11.97 -12.40
C ARG A 90 -40.52 11.18 -12.10
N ILE A 91 -39.84 10.69 -13.13
CA ILE A 91 -38.54 10.02 -12.99
C ILE A 91 -37.51 11.00 -12.41
N THR A 92 -37.48 12.25 -12.91
CA THR A 92 -36.57 13.29 -12.40
C THR A 92 -36.82 13.58 -10.92
N ILE A 93 -38.09 13.70 -10.51
CA ILE A 93 -38.46 13.89 -9.10
C ILE A 93 -38.00 12.69 -8.26
N GLY A 94 -38.23 11.45 -8.72
CA GLY A 94 -37.76 10.24 -8.04
C GLY A 94 -36.24 10.22 -7.88
N ALA A 95 -35.51 10.57 -8.93
CA ALA A 95 -34.05 10.64 -8.93
C ALA A 95 -33.53 11.68 -7.92
N VAL A 96 -34.18 12.84 -7.79
CA VAL A 96 -33.82 13.85 -6.78
C VAL A 96 -33.98 13.29 -5.37
N HIS A 97 -35.09 12.63 -5.07
CA HIS A 97 -35.35 12.07 -3.74
C HIS A 97 -34.40 10.91 -3.41
N SER A 98 -34.10 10.05 -4.39
CA SER A 98 -33.10 8.99 -4.24
C SER A 98 -31.72 9.58 -3.92
N ARG A 99 -31.33 10.65 -4.61
CA ARG A 99 -30.04 11.34 -4.40
C ARG A 99 -29.90 12.01 -3.03
N ILE A 100 -30.98 12.55 -2.47
CA ILE A 100 -30.95 13.17 -1.13
C ILE A 100 -31.09 12.14 0.01
N GLY A 101 -31.24 10.86 -0.32
CA GLY A 101 -31.31 9.77 0.66
C GLY A 101 -32.67 9.60 1.30
N LEU A 102 -33.76 10.06 0.67
CA LEU A 102 -35.11 9.70 1.11
C LEU A 102 -35.34 8.23 0.77
N THR A 103 -35.70 7.38 1.74
CA THR A 103 -35.96 5.96 1.46
C THR A 103 -37.33 5.78 0.80
N THR A 104 -37.48 4.68 0.06
CA THR A 104 -38.74 4.32 -0.61
C THR A 104 -39.90 4.17 0.39
N ASP A 105 -39.65 3.70 1.61
CA ASP A 105 -40.71 3.55 2.63
C ASP A 105 -41.39 4.88 2.97
N TRP A 106 -40.59 5.93 3.18
CA TRP A 106 -41.11 7.27 3.47
C TRP A 106 -41.73 7.93 2.23
N TYR A 107 -41.15 7.72 1.06
CA TYR A 107 -41.71 8.23 -0.19
C TYR A 107 -43.08 7.60 -0.46
N LEU A 108 -43.21 6.27 -0.39
CA LEU A 108 -44.47 5.57 -0.61
C LEU A 108 -45.51 5.93 0.47
N GLY A 109 -45.09 6.10 1.72
CA GLY A 109 -45.96 6.61 2.79
C GLY A 109 -46.50 8.02 2.52
N ALA A 110 -45.74 8.88 1.83
CA ALA A 110 -46.19 10.21 1.45
C ALA A 110 -47.39 10.18 0.48
N TYR A 111 -47.43 9.22 -0.45
CA TYR A 111 -48.59 9.02 -1.32
C TYR A 111 -49.86 8.66 -0.53
N MET A 112 -49.73 7.78 0.46
CA MET A 112 -50.86 7.43 1.34
C MET A 112 -51.35 8.65 2.12
N THR A 113 -50.42 9.44 2.67
CA THR A 113 -50.73 10.69 3.37
C THR A 113 -51.49 11.67 2.47
N TYR A 114 -51.02 11.85 1.23
CA TYR A 114 -51.71 12.68 0.23
C TYR A 114 -53.11 12.16 -0.09
N LEU A 115 -53.27 10.85 -0.27
CA LEU A 115 -54.55 10.24 -0.61
C LEU A 115 -55.55 10.38 0.53
N ASP A 116 -55.13 10.17 1.78
CA ASP A 116 -55.98 10.34 2.96
C ASP A 116 -56.45 11.79 3.13
N ILE A 117 -55.53 12.75 3.03
CA ILE A 117 -55.87 14.17 3.12
C ILE A 117 -56.81 14.56 1.97
N SER A 118 -56.46 14.19 0.73
CA SER A 118 -57.27 14.51 -0.45
C SER A 118 -58.67 13.92 -0.36
N THR A 119 -58.80 12.67 0.09
CA THR A 119 -60.11 12.00 0.24
C THR A 119 -61.00 12.74 1.23
N ASN A 120 -60.45 13.09 2.41
CA ASN A 120 -61.19 13.82 3.44
C ASN A 120 -61.67 15.18 2.94
N VAL A 121 -60.82 15.93 2.24
CA VAL A 121 -61.17 17.27 1.74
C VAL A 121 -62.17 17.17 0.58
N LEU A 122 -61.93 16.26 -0.39
CA LEU A 122 -62.82 16.05 -1.55
C LEU A 122 -64.22 15.60 -1.14
N GLN A 123 -64.35 14.78 -0.08
CA GLN A 123 -65.65 14.37 0.44
C GLN A 123 -66.51 15.57 0.89
N GLN A 124 -65.87 16.61 1.44
CA GLN A 124 -66.54 17.82 1.91
C GLN A 124 -66.92 18.77 0.78
N VAL A 125 -66.02 18.95 -0.19
CA VAL A 125 -66.21 19.93 -1.28
C VAL A 125 -66.92 19.36 -2.52
N LEU A 126 -66.98 18.03 -2.67
CA LEU A 126 -67.57 17.34 -3.82
C LEU A 126 -68.42 16.11 -3.40
N PRO A 127 -69.45 16.26 -2.56
CA PRO A 127 -70.18 15.13 -1.98
C PRO A 127 -70.86 14.21 -3.00
N GLY A 128 -71.18 14.71 -4.20
CA GLY A 128 -71.86 13.94 -5.25
C GLY A 128 -70.95 13.10 -6.15
N ASN A 129 -69.64 13.39 -6.23
CA ASN A 129 -68.74 12.66 -7.13
C ASN A 129 -67.29 12.45 -6.61
N TRP A 130 -67.07 12.60 -5.30
CA TRP A 130 -65.73 12.44 -4.72
C TRP A 130 -65.16 11.03 -4.93
N GLN A 131 -65.99 9.98 -4.99
CA GLN A 131 -65.54 8.59 -5.17
C GLN A 131 -64.86 8.36 -6.52
N GLU A 132 -65.44 8.85 -7.62
CA GLU A 132 -64.83 8.72 -8.95
C GLU A 132 -63.52 9.50 -9.04
N VAL A 133 -63.48 10.72 -8.47
CA VAL A 133 -62.29 11.56 -8.44
C VAL A 133 -61.17 10.91 -7.62
N VAL A 134 -61.49 10.41 -6.41
CA VAL A 134 -60.51 9.73 -5.55
C VAL A 134 -60.02 8.43 -6.18
N HIS A 135 -60.89 7.67 -6.86
CA HIS A 135 -60.48 6.47 -7.60
C HIS A 135 -59.48 6.83 -8.71
N ALA A 136 -59.80 7.81 -9.56
CA ALA A 136 -58.89 8.27 -10.61
C ALA A 136 -57.56 8.79 -10.05
N LEU A 137 -57.61 9.55 -8.95
CA LEU A 137 -56.43 10.05 -8.24
C LEU A 137 -55.57 8.92 -7.66
N THR A 138 -56.19 7.89 -7.09
CA THR A 138 -55.50 6.71 -6.54
C THR A 138 -54.72 5.99 -7.63
N LYS A 139 -55.32 5.81 -8.81
CA LYS A 139 -54.63 5.21 -9.96
C LYS A 139 -53.43 6.05 -10.39
N LEU A 140 -53.56 7.38 -10.48
CA LEU A 140 -52.45 8.26 -10.84
C LEU A 140 -51.33 8.24 -9.79
N PHE A 141 -51.64 8.23 -8.49
CA PHE A 141 -50.62 8.08 -7.46
C PHE A 141 -49.91 6.73 -7.52
N ASN A 142 -50.64 5.66 -7.84
CA ASN A 142 -50.01 4.36 -8.08
C ASN A 142 -49.06 4.40 -9.28
N LEU A 143 -49.47 5.01 -10.40
CA LEU A 143 -48.63 5.16 -11.59
C LEU A 143 -47.37 5.99 -11.29
N ASP A 144 -47.52 7.14 -10.60
CA ASP A 144 -46.39 7.98 -10.21
C ASP A 144 -45.41 7.22 -9.30
N SER A 145 -45.93 6.41 -8.37
CA SER A 145 -45.10 5.57 -7.51
C SER A 145 -44.25 4.58 -8.31
N GLN A 146 -44.77 4.03 -9.42
CA GLN A 146 -44.00 3.14 -10.29
C GLN A 146 -42.83 3.88 -10.96
N PHE A 147 -43.03 5.10 -11.44
CA PHE A 147 -41.95 5.90 -12.06
C PHE A 147 -40.90 6.34 -11.04
N VAL A 148 -41.31 6.63 -9.80
CA VAL A 148 -40.37 6.89 -8.71
C VAL A 148 -39.54 5.65 -8.39
N LEU A 149 -40.17 4.47 -8.23
CA LEU A 149 -39.45 3.22 -8.00
C LEU A 149 -38.52 2.87 -9.15
N GLU A 150 -38.91 3.15 -10.39
CA GLU A 150 -38.04 3.01 -11.56
C GLU A 150 -36.78 3.87 -11.44
N ALA A 151 -36.91 5.15 -11.04
CA ALA A 151 -35.77 6.03 -10.82
C ALA A 151 -34.83 5.54 -9.71
N TYR A 152 -35.38 4.98 -8.62
CA TYR A 152 -34.58 4.38 -7.54
C TYR A 152 -33.81 3.14 -8.02
N ASN A 153 -34.47 2.25 -8.76
CA ASN A 153 -33.85 1.04 -9.31
C ASN A 153 -32.72 1.41 -10.30
N GLN A 154 -32.93 2.42 -11.15
CA GLN A 154 -31.89 2.90 -12.05
C GLN A 154 -30.67 3.42 -11.29
N HIS A 155 -30.88 4.24 -10.25
CA HIS A 155 -29.79 4.74 -9.42
C HIS A 155 -29.02 3.61 -8.71
N GLU A 156 -29.72 2.60 -8.19
CA GLU A 156 -29.11 1.44 -7.54
C GLU A 156 -28.32 0.58 -8.54
N GLN A 157 -28.84 0.35 -9.75
CA GLN A 157 -28.12 -0.33 -10.83
C GLN A 157 -26.84 0.41 -11.23
N HIS A 158 -26.89 1.73 -11.38
CA HIS A 158 -25.70 2.54 -11.66
C HIS A 158 -24.65 2.40 -10.55
N LYS A 159 -25.08 2.41 -9.29
CA LYS A 159 -24.17 2.23 -8.14
C LYS A 159 -23.54 0.84 -8.12
N ILE A 160 -24.31 -0.21 -8.43
CA ILE A 160 -23.79 -1.58 -8.55
C ILE A 160 -22.76 -1.66 -9.69
N GLN A 161 -23.03 -1.04 -10.85
CA GLN A 161 -22.10 -1.03 -11.97
C GLN A 161 -20.79 -0.30 -11.61
N GLU A 162 -20.88 0.87 -10.97
CA GLU A 162 -19.70 1.62 -10.51
C GLU A 162 -18.87 0.81 -9.51
N LEU A 163 -19.52 0.11 -8.57
CA LEU A 163 -18.85 -0.79 -7.63
C LEU A 163 -18.19 -1.98 -8.34
N ALA A 164 -18.83 -2.54 -9.37
CA ALA A 164 -18.26 -3.63 -10.16
C ALA A 164 -17.04 -3.17 -10.98
N ASP A 165 -17.12 -2.00 -11.60
CA ASP A 165 -16.01 -1.41 -12.36
C ASP A 165 -14.82 -1.10 -11.45
N ASN A 166 -15.06 -0.49 -10.29
CA ASN A 166 -14.03 -0.22 -9.27
C ASN A 166 -13.40 -1.51 -8.75
N ARG A 167 -14.19 -2.57 -8.53
CA ARG A 167 -13.68 -3.89 -8.16
C ARG A 167 -12.78 -4.46 -9.27
N SER A 168 -13.19 -4.37 -10.52
CA SER A 168 -12.40 -4.86 -11.66
C SER A 168 -11.04 -4.16 -11.74
N VAL A 169 -11.02 -2.82 -11.63
CA VAL A 169 -9.78 -2.04 -11.63
C VAL A 169 -8.88 -2.47 -10.46
N MET A 170 -9.43 -2.61 -9.26
CA MET A 170 -8.69 -3.04 -8.09
C MET A 170 -8.06 -4.44 -8.27
N LEU A 171 -8.79 -5.40 -8.85
CA LEU A 171 -8.25 -6.73 -9.14
C LEU A 171 -7.09 -6.68 -10.14
N THR A 172 -7.19 -5.85 -11.18
CA THR A 172 -6.09 -5.65 -12.13
C THR A 172 -4.86 -5.06 -11.43
N THR A 173 -5.03 -4.04 -10.58
CA THR A 173 -3.92 -3.46 -9.81
C THR A 173 -3.28 -4.46 -8.87
N VAL A 174 -4.08 -5.24 -8.13
CA VAL A 174 -3.57 -6.30 -7.24
C VAL A 174 -2.80 -7.35 -8.03
N THR A 175 -3.31 -7.76 -9.21
CA THR A 175 -2.64 -8.74 -10.07
C THR A 175 -1.26 -8.24 -10.53
N SER A 176 -1.18 -6.96 -10.96
CA SER A 176 0.09 -6.34 -11.36
C SER A 176 1.09 -6.30 -10.20
N ALA A 177 0.65 -5.88 -9.02
CA ALA A 177 1.50 -5.82 -7.83
C ALA A 177 2.03 -7.21 -7.41
N VAL A 178 1.19 -8.25 -7.54
CA VAL A 178 1.59 -9.64 -7.27
C VAL A 178 2.62 -10.14 -8.28
N GLN A 179 2.50 -9.76 -9.56
CA GLN A 179 3.50 -10.11 -10.59
C GLN A 179 4.85 -9.41 -10.36
N GLU A 180 4.82 -8.12 -10.01
CA GLU A 180 6.03 -7.37 -9.64
C GLU A 180 6.71 -7.96 -8.42
N LEU A 181 5.93 -8.30 -7.38
CA LEU A 181 6.44 -8.94 -6.17
C LEU A 181 7.10 -10.29 -6.49
N ALA A 182 6.50 -11.11 -7.35
CA ALA A 182 7.08 -12.38 -7.78
C ALA A 182 8.44 -12.20 -8.49
N SER A 183 8.56 -11.17 -9.35
CA SER A 183 9.83 -10.85 -10.01
C SER A 183 10.90 -10.43 -9.01
N LEU A 184 10.56 -9.53 -8.08
CA LEU A 184 11.48 -9.08 -7.03
C LEU A 184 11.91 -10.23 -6.11
N MET A 185 11.02 -11.18 -5.83
CA MET A 185 11.36 -12.36 -5.05
C MET A 185 12.37 -13.25 -5.76
N PHE A 186 12.26 -13.41 -7.08
CA PHE A 186 13.23 -14.18 -7.86
C PHE A 186 14.63 -13.53 -7.83
N GLU A 187 14.70 -12.21 -8.06
CA GLU A 187 15.95 -11.45 -7.97
C GLU A 187 16.56 -11.49 -6.57
N LEU A 188 15.71 -11.45 -5.53
CA LEU A 188 16.15 -11.50 -4.15
C LEU A 188 16.71 -12.87 -3.76
N ASP A 189 16.11 -13.97 -4.25
CA ASP A 189 16.64 -15.33 -4.06
C ASP A 189 18.02 -15.49 -4.71
N GLU A 190 18.15 -15.07 -5.97
CA GLU A 190 19.42 -15.13 -6.70
C GLU A 190 20.50 -14.28 -6.00
N GLY A 191 20.13 -13.08 -5.55
CA GLY A 191 21.00 -12.20 -4.76
C GLY A 191 21.44 -12.85 -3.45
N ALA A 192 20.52 -13.47 -2.72
CA ALA A 192 20.84 -14.14 -1.45
C ALA A 192 21.81 -15.32 -1.66
N GLN A 193 21.57 -16.15 -2.68
CA GLN A 193 22.45 -17.27 -3.03
C GLN A 193 23.85 -16.79 -3.43
N SER A 194 23.95 -15.73 -4.23
CA SER A 194 25.22 -15.12 -4.63
C SER A 194 26.02 -14.57 -3.44
N ILE A 195 25.34 -13.88 -2.52
CA ILE A 195 25.94 -13.38 -1.27
C ILE A 195 26.43 -14.53 -0.41
N ALA A 196 25.65 -15.62 -0.27
CA ALA A 196 26.05 -16.80 0.49
C ALA A 196 27.30 -17.45 -0.10
N ALA A 197 27.33 -17.65 -1.42
CA ALA A 197 28.48 -18.24 -2.11
C ALA A 197 29.74 -17.38 -1.95
N THR A 198 29.61 -16.06 -2.10
CA THR A 198 30.72 -15.11 -1.91
C THR A 198 31.23 -15.16 -0.47
N ALA A 199 30.33 -15.18 0.51
CA ALA A 199 30.70 -15.25 1.92
C ALA A 199 31.42 -16.56 2.28
N ILE A 200 30.99 -17.70 1.74
CA ILE A 200 31.69 -18.98 1.90
C ILE A 200 33.10 -18.90 1.31
N SER A 201 33.24 -18.36 0.09
CA SER A 201 34.54 -18.17 -0.57
C SER A 201 35.47 -17.24 0.23
N THR A 202 34.94 -16.14 0.77
CA THR A 202 35.68 -15.24 1.65
C THR A 202 36.16 -15.96 2.91
N SER A 203 35.29 -16.71 3.60
CA SER A 203 35.68 -17.49 4.78
C SER A 203 36.80 -18.48 4.45
N GLN A 204 36.73 -19.20 3.33
CA GLN A 204 37.77 -20.13 2.89
C GLN A 204 39.09 -19.42 2.58
N SER A 205 39.03 -18.24 1.97
CA SER A 205 40.21 -17.42 1.70
C SER A 205 40.87 -16.91 2.99
N GLN A 206 40.08 -16.56 4.00
CA GLN A 206 40.60 -16.18 5.32
C GLN A 206 41.22 -17.37 6.05
N ASP A 207 40.60 -18.55 6.01
CA ASP A 207 41.18 -19.76 6.60
C ASP A 207 42.54 -20.10 5.95
N LYS A 208 42.67 -19.93 4.62
CA LYS A 208 43.96 -20.07 3.92
C LYS A 208 44.98 -19.00 4.33
N THR A 209 44.54 -17.76 4.49
CA THR A 209 45.39 -16.65 4.94
C THR A 209 45.92 -16.93 6.34
N HIS A 210 45.08 -17.43 7.25
CA HIS A 210 45.48 -17.83 8.59
C HIS A 210 46.59 -18.89 8.58
N THR A 211 46.49 -19.91 7.73
CA THR A 211 47.56 -20.92 7.56
C THR A 211 48.87 -20.30 7.09
N LEU A 212 48.83 -19.45 6.05
CA LEU A 212 50.02 -18.79 5.51
C LEU A 212 50.69 -17.84 6.52
N LEU A 213 49.90 -17.17 7.35
CA LEU A 213 50.42 -16.33 8.44
C LEU A 213 51.11 -17.17 9.52
N GLY A 214 50.60 -18.38 9.78
CA GLY A 214 51.25 -19.36 10.67
C GLY A 214 52.63 -19.78 10.15
N GLU A 215 52.70 -20.20 8.89
CA GLU A 215 53.95 -20.57 8.22
C GLU A 215 54.97 -19.41 8.21
N LEU A 216 54.51 -18.19 7.89
CA LEU A 216 55.37 -17.00 7.88
C LEU A 216 55.89 -16.65 9.28
N ARG A 217 55.12 -16.93 10.34
CA ARG A 217 55.58 -16.75 11.72
C ARG A 217 56.72 -17.71 12.06
N GLU A 218 56.61 -18.98 11.67
CA GLU A 218 57.67 -19.98 11.88
C GLU A 218 58.97 -19.57 11.18
N GLU A 219 58.89 -19.05 9.95
CA GLU A 219 60.05 -18.52 9.22
C GLU A 219 60.69 -17.32 9.93
N LEU A 220 59.89 -16.39 10.49
CA LEU A 220 60.39 -15.25 11.25
C LEU A 220 61.08 -15.67 12.55
N ASP A 221 60.54 -16.67 13.24
CA ASP A 221 61.16 -17.24 14.44
C ASP A 221 62.53 -17.86 14.09
N GLY A 222 62.62 -18.57 12.95
CA GLY A 222 63.89 -19.10 12.43
C GLY A 222 64.92 -18.03 12.11
N ILE A 223 64.54 -16.93 11.46
CA ILE A 223 65.44 -15.80 11.18
C ILE A 223 65.90 -15.14 12.49
N THR A 224 65.00 -15.02 13.47
CA THR A 224 65.34 -14.47 14.79
C THR A 224 66.39 -15.33 15.48
N GLU A 225 66.24 -16.66 15.45
CA GLU A 225 67.22 -17.61 16.00
C GLU A 225 68.57 -17.48 15.29
N MET A 226 68.59 -17.45 13.95
CA MET A 226 69.82 -17.21 13.18
C MET A 226 70.48 -15.87 13.55
N GLY A 227 69.69 -14.81 13.74
CA GLY A 227 70.17 -13.51 14.17
C GLY A 227 70.88 -13.56 15.54
N THR A 228 70.33 -14.32 16.49
CA THR A 228 70.97 -14.52 17.81
C THR A 228 72.29 -15.28 17.71
N LEU A 229 72.35 -16.32 16.86
CA LEU A 229 73.58 -17.08 16.60
C LEU A 229 74.67 -16.18 16.01
N ILE A 230 74.35 -15.38 14.98
CA ILE A 230 75.32 -14.49 14.32
C ILE A 230 75.78 -13.38 15.27
N ARG A 231 74.92 -12.91 16.19
CA ARG A 231 75.32 -11.95 17.23
C ARG A 231 76.38 -12.58 18.14
N GLY A 232 76.16 -13.81 18.58
CA GLY A 232 77.16 -14.58 19.34
C GLY A 232 78.49 -14.75 18.59
N LEU A 233 78.44 -15.05 17.29
CA LEU A 233 79.65 -15.15 16.44
C LEU A 233 80.36 -13.79 16.30
N SER A 234 79.63 -12.69 16.17
CA SER A 234 80.21 -11.34 16.12
C SER A 234 80.88 -10.97 17.44
N ASP A 235 80.28 -11.34 18.58
CA ASP A 235 80.86 -11.12 19.90
C ASP A 235 82.17 -11.91 20.07
N GLN A 236 82.18 -13.18 19.68
CA GLN A 236 83.39 -14.01 19.67
C GLN A 236 84.46 -13.46 18.72
N THR A 237 84.07 -13.03 17.52
CA THR A 237 85.00 -12.47 16.52
C THR A 237 85.60 -11.15 17.01
N HIS A 238 84.81 -10.32 17.70
CA HIS A 238 85.30 -9.10 18.31
C HIS A 238 86.34 -9.39 19.41
N LEU A 239 86.09 -10.42 20.24
CA LEU A 239 87.04 -10.88 21.26
C LEU A 239 88.32 -11.46 20.65
N LEU A 240 88.21 -12.22 19.56
CA LEU A 240 89.37 -12.74 18.82
C LEU A 240 90.22 -11.60 18.24
N GLY A 241 89.58 -10.60 17.63
CA GLY A 241 90.26 -9.40 17.14
C GLY A 241 90.93 -8.60 18.26
N LEU A 242 90.32 -8.54 19.46
CA LEU A 242 90.92 -7.91 20.64
C LEU A 242 92.18 -8.67 21.11
N ASN A 243 92.10 -9.99 21.22
CA ASN A 243 93.24 -10.84 21.59
C ASN A 243 94.39 -10.72 20.57
N ALA A 244 94.07 -10.69 19.28
CA ALA A 244 95.04 -10.51 18.22
C ALA A 244 95.71 -9.12 18.28
N ALA A 245 94.97 -8.06 18.61
CA ALA A 245 95.52 -6.72 18.78
C ALA A 245 96.49 -6.64 19.98
N ILE A 246 96.17 -7.33 21.08
CA ILE A 246 97.05 -7.43 22.26
C ILE A 246 98.37 -8.13 21.88
N GLU A 247 98.29 -9.26 21.17
CA GLU A 247 99.50 -10.01 20.78
C GLU A 247 100.33 -9.25 19.73
N ALA A 248 99.68 -8.52 18.82
CA ALA A 248 100.35 -7.62 17.88
C ALA A 248 101.12 -6.50 18.60
N ALA A 249 100.53 -5.88 19.62
CA ALA A 249 101.20 -4.89 20.45
C ALA A 249 102.39 -5.49 21.23
N ARG A 250 102.26 -6.75 21.66
CA ARG A 250 103.30 -7.49 22.39
C ARG A 250 104.51 -7.84 21.52
N ALA A 251 104.30 -8.07 20.23
CA ALA A 251 105.35 -8.34 19.24
C ALA A 251 106.14 -7.09 18.80
N GLY A 252 105.75 -5.89 19.25
CA GLY A 252 106.46 -4.63 18.97
C GLY A 252 106.48 -4.27 17.48
N GLU A 253 107.64 -3.87 16.95
CA GLU A 253 107.81 -3.46 15.55
C GLU A 253 107.42 -4.56 14.54
N ASN A 254 107.59 -5.84 14.89
CA ASN A 254 107.22 -6.98 14.05
C ASN A 254 105.70 -7.24 14.00
N GLY A 255 104.93 -6.69 14.95
CA GLY A 255 103.49 -6.89 15.08
C GLY A 255 102.63 -5.84 14.35
N ARG A 256 103.22 -4.76 13.84
CA ARG A 256 102.49 -3.62 13.25
C ARG A 256 101.54 -4.01 12.11
N GLY A 257 101.92 -4.97 11.26
CA GLY A 257 101.04 -5.48 10.20
C GLY A 257 99.85 -6.27 10.73
N PHE A 258 100.06 -7.05 11.81
CA PHE A 258 99.01 -7.81 12.49
C PHE A 258 98.03 -6.91 13.25
N GLU A 259 98.50 -5.80 13.82
CA GLU A 259 97.65 -4.82 14.52
C GLU A 259 96.60 -4.20 13.61
N VAL A 260 96.96 -3.89 12.36
CA VAL A 260 96.02 -3.38 11.34
C VAL A 260 94.92 -4.41 11.06
N VAL A 261 95.30 -5.68 10.86
CA VAL A 261 94.35 -6.76 10.61
C VAL A 261 93.42 -6.97 11.81
N ALA A 262 93.96 -6.97 13.04
CA ALA A 262 93.19 -7.15 14.26
C ALA A 262 92.15 -6.02 14.47
N ASN A 263 92.53 -4.77 14.18
CA ASN A 263 91.61 -3.64 14.21
C ASN A 263 90.52 -3.75 13.13
N GLU A 264 90.85 -4.21 11.93
CA GLU A 264 89.86 -4.42 10.87
C GLU A 264 88.85 -5.52 11.23
N VAL A 265 89.32 -6.63 11.82
CA VAL A 265 88.45 -7.72 12.33
C VAL A 265 87.51 -7.20 13.42
N ARG A 266 87.99 -6.39 14.37
CA ARG A 266 87.13 -5.79 15.41
C ARG A 266 86.07 -4.87 14.82
N LYS A 267 86.44 -4.08 13.82
CA LYS A 267 85.55 -3.14 13.13
C LYS A 267 84.49 -3.89 12.32
N LEU A 268 84.87 -4.97 11.63
CA LEU A 268 83.94 -5.87 10.94
C LEU A 268 82.96 -6.52 11.91
N ALA A 269 83.44 -7.04 13.04
CA ALA A 269 82.58 -7.64 14.07
C ALA A 269 81.59 -6.63 14.67
N ALA A 270 82.04 -5.40 14.96
CA ALA A 270 81.16 -4.34 15.44
C ALA A 270 80.12 -3.92 14.38
N SER A 271 80.53 -3.80 13.11
CA SER A 271 79.62 -3.51 12.00
C SER A 271 78.56 -4.61 11.83
N SER A 272 78.95 -5.88 11.96
CA SER A 272 78.03 -7.02 11.91
C SER A 272 77.02 -6.98 13.06
N ARG A 273 77.46 -6.64 14.28
CA ARG A 273 76.57 -6.46 15.44
C ARG A 273 75.53 -5.37 15.19
N ASN A 274 75.94 -4.20 14.69
CA ASN A 274 75.02 -3.10 14.38
C ASN A 274 74.02 -3.48 13.27
N ALA A 275 74.46 -4.23 12.25
CA ALA A 275 73.56 -4.70 11.20
C ALA A 275 72.49 -5.67 11.76
N LEU A 276 72.86 -6.55 12.69
CA LEU A 276 71.94 -7.49 13.35
C LEU A 276 70.91 -6.78 14.23
N GLU A 277 71.27 -5.68 14.90
CA GLU A 277 70.30 -4.86 15.64
C GLU A 277 69.25 -4.26 14.70
N GLY A 278 69.67 -3.77 13.52
CA GLY A 278 68.76 -3.30 12.48
C GLY A 278 67.83 -4.39 11.95
N ILE A 279 68.35 -5.60 11.73
CA ILE A 279 67.53 -6.76 11.32
C ILE A 279 66.51 -7.11 12.40
N GLN A 280 66.91 -7.17 13.67
CA GLN A 280 66.01 -7.53 14.77
C GLN A 280 64.88 -6.50 14.94
N SER A 281 65.21 -5.21 14.86
CA SER A 281 64.21 -4.14 14.85
C SER A 281 63.19 -4.30 13.71
N LYS A 282 63.64 -4.72 12.52
CA LYS A 282 62.74 -4.98 11.39
C LYS A 282 61.89 -6.22 11.56
N LEU A 283 62.41 -7.29 12.16
CA LEU A 283 61.63 -8.49 12.47
C LEU A 283 60.51 -8.20 13.47
N GLU A 284 60.79 -7.42 14.52
CA GLU A 284 59.76 -6.96 15.48
C GLU A 284 58.66 -6.12 14.81
N GLU A 285 59.03 -5.27 13.84
CA GLU A 285 58.05 -4.48 13.07
C GLU A 285 57.16 -5.39 12.19
N ILE A 286 57.74 -6.43 11.58
CA ILE A 286 57.00 -7.41 10.78
C ILE A 286 56.07 -8.23 11.65
N ASP A 287 56.52 -8.71 12.82
CA ASP A 287 55.69 -9.50 13.75
C ASP A 287 54.45 -8.74 14.22
N LYS A 288 54.58 -7.44 14.52
CA LYS A 288 53.45 -6.56 14.85
C LYS A 288 52.45 -6.45 13.70
N LYS A 289 52.93 -6.26 12.46
CA LYS A 289 52.07 -6.19 11.27
C LYS A 289 51.37 -7.53 11.01
N LEU A 290 52.09 -8.64 11.17
CA LEU A 290 51.55 -9.99 11.02
C LEU A 290 50.40 -10.25 12.01
N SER A 291 50.58 -9.86 13.27
CA SER A 291 49.56 -9.99 14.31
C SER A 291 48.31 -9.16 14.00
N ALA A 292 48.47 -7.95 13.46
CA ALA A 292 47.36 -7.11 13.02
C ALA A 292 46.60 -7.75 11.84
N VAL A 293 47.31 -8.28 10.84
CA VAL A 293 46.69 -8.96 9.69
C VAL A 293 45.95 -10.22 10.14
N ARG A 294 46.49 -10.99 11.09
CA ARG A 294 45.82 -12.17 11.65
C ARG A 294 44.49 -11.80 12.31
N HIS A 295 44.48 -10.73 13.12
CA HIS A 295 43.27 -10.28 13.79
C HIS A 295 42.19 -9.83 12.78
N GLU A 296 42.57 -9.06 11.76
CA GLU A 296 41.67 -8.62 10.70
C GLU A 296 41.09 -9.81 9.90
N SER A 297 41.93 -10.82 9.63
CA SER A 297 41.54 -12.05 8.95
C SER A 297 40.50 -12.85 9.74
N GLU A 298 40.69 -12.99 11.07
CA GLU A 298 39.73 -13.63 11.97
C GLU A 298 38.38 -12.91 11.99
N LEU A 299 38.40 -11.57 12.12
CA LEU A 299 37.18 -10.75 12.08
C LEU A 299 36.43 -10.94 10.75
N THR A 300 37.15 -10.85 9.63
CA THR A 300 36.58 -11.03 8.29
C THR A 300 35.97 -12.44 8.12
N SER A 301 36.60 -13.48 8.68
CA SER A 301 36.08 -14.86 8.63
C SER A 301 34.76 -14.99 9.41
N VAL A 302 34.66 -14.37 10.60
CA VAL A 302 33.43 -14.37 11.40
C VAL A 302 32.31 -13.62 10.69
N GLU A 303 32.60 -12.45 10.13
CA GLU A 303 31.62 -11.66 9.37
C GLU A 303 31.10 -12.42 8.14
N ALA A 304 32.00 -13.08 7.40
CA ALA A 304 31.64 -13.90 6.27
C ALA A 304 30.72 -15.08 6.67
N ARG A 305 31.01 -15.78 7.76
CA ARG A 305 30.13 -16.86 8.25
C ARG A 305 28.74 -16.34 8.66
N ASN A 306 28.70 -15.19 9.32
CA ASN A 306 27.43 -14.55 9.69
C ASN A 306 26.63 -14.10 8.46
N GLN A 307 27.31 -13.58 7.44
CA GLN A 307 26.69 -13.18 6.18
C GLN A 307 26.08 -14.39 5.45
N ALA A 308 26.78 -15.52 5.40
CA ALA A 308 26.25 -16.75 4.81
C ALA A 308 24.98 -17.24 5.54
N ALA A 309 24.96 -17.21 6.87
CA ALA A 309 23.80 -17.59 7.66
C ALA A 309 22.58 -16.69 7.39
N ARG A 310 22.79 -15.36 7.34
CA ARG A 310 21.72 -14.40 7.04
C ARG A 310 21.18 -14.55 5.62
N SER A 311 22.04 -14.86 4.65
CA SER A 311 21.58 -15.17 3.29
C SER A 311 20.69 -16.40 3.23
N GLN A 312 20.99 -17.44 4.02
CA GLN A 312 20.15 -18.63 4.12
C GLN A 312 18.77 -18.32 4.72
N GLU A 313 18.72 -17.48 5.75
CA GLU A 313 17.45 -16.99 6.33
C GLU A 313 16.65 -16.19 5.31
N LEU A 314 17.32 -15.32 4.54
CA LEU A 314 16.69 -14.50 3.52
C LEU A 314 16.05 -15.37 2.42
N ALA A 315 16.74 -16.43 1.95
CA ALA A 315 16.16 -17.40 1.01
C ALA A 315 14.92 -18.10 1.59
N SER A 316 14.90 -18.41 2.89
CA SER A 316 13.70 -18.98 3.54
C SER A 316 12.52 -18.00 3.56
N PHE A 317 12.79 -16.71 3.73
CA PHE A 317 11.78 -15.66 3.69
C PHE A 317 11.19 -15.51 2.29
N VAL A 318 12.02 -15.58 1.25
CA VAL A 318 11.56 -15.57 -0.15
C VAL A 318 10.54 -16.69 -0.40
N HIS A 319 10.81 -17.91 0.06
CA HIS A 319 9.86 -19.02 -0.07
C HIS A 319 8.52 -18.77 0.65
N MET A 320 8.54 -18.08 1.78
CA MET A 320 7.31 -17.71 2.50
C MET A 320 6.48 -16.68 1.71
N VAL A 321 7.14 -15.69 1.11
CA VAL A 321 6.46 -14.67 0.30
C VAL A 321 5.94 -15.27 -1.02
N ASP A 322 6.66 -16.20 -1.63
CA ASP A 322 6.17 -16.96 -2.81
C ASP A 322 4.87 -17.70 -2.49
N LYS A 323 4.77 -18.31 -1.31
CA LYS A 323 3.51 -18.94 -0.86
C LYS A 323 2.37 -17.93 -0.75
N VAL A 324 2.59 -16.78 -0.13
CA VAL A 324 1.57 -15.71 -0.01
C VAL A 324 1.14 -15.20 -1.39
N THR A 325 2.10 -15.06 -2.30
CA THR A 325 1.86 -14.65 -3.69
C THR A 325 0.94 -15.65 -4.40
N LYS A 326 1.16 -16.95 -4.22
CA LYS A 326 0.30 -18.02 -4.76
C LYS A 326 -1.10 -18.03 -4.15
N ASP A 327 -1.20 -17.84 -2.84
CA ASP A 327 -2.50 -17.76 -2.15
C ASP A 327 -3.33 -16.56 -2.65
N LEU A 328 -2.69 -15.42 -2.89
CA LEU A 328 -3.32 -14.24 -3.48
C LEU A 328 -3.76 -14.47 -4.94
N GLN A 329 -2.98 -15.21 -5.74
CA GLN A 329 -3.38 -15.58 -7.10
C GLN A 329 -4.62 -16.47 -7.12
N GLN A 330 -4.74 -17.40 -6.15
CA GLN A 330 -5.93 -18.26 -6.05
C GLN A 330 -7.19 -17.47 -5.69
N LEU A 331 -7.09 -16.49 -4.79
CA LEU A 331 -8.20 -15.59 -4.44
C LEU A 331 -8.72 -14.76 -5.62
N ASN A 332 -7.85 -14.47 -6.59
CA ASN A 332 -8.23 -13.74 -7.79
C ASN A 332 -8.98 -14.62 -8.82
N GLN A 333 -8.93 -15.94 -8.68
CA GLN A 333 -9.59 -16.90 -9.56
C GLN A 333 -10.93 -17.43 -8.99
N SER A 334 -11.24 -17.14 -7.72
CA SER A 334 -12.47 -17.50 -7.02
C SER A 334 -13.51 -16.39 -7.01
#